data_AF-A0AB39XVN5-F1
#
_entry.id   AF-A0AB39XVN5-F1
#
_cell.length_a   1.000
_cell.length_b   1.000
_cell.length_c   1.000
_cell.angle_alpha   90.00
_cell.angle_beta   90.00
_cell.angle_gamma   90.00
#
_symmetry.space_group_name_H-M   'P 1'
#
loop_
_entity.id
_entity.type
_entity.pdbx_description
1 polymer ?
#
loop_
_entity_poly.entity_id
_entity_poly.type
_entity_poly.pdbx_seq_one_letter_code
_entity_poly.pdbx_strand_id
1 'polypeptide(L)'
;MLEPKFRRRPVAAPLQWQLPVQILRAIDQLCFEQEQRRLIILSAGNIAEDLTPADHLTRNDVEGVEDPAQAWNALTVGAYTEKVDIIDPEFAGYAPVAPAGELSPRSRTSVVWDRQWPVKPDVVFEGGNLAHDGVLPGEPIDDLQILTTYFRPELRHFTTLGDTSAATAHAARLAGQILVARPGLWPETVRALIVHSADWTPQMRAQNRRMQRCKGAITGARTSLWLWSSRS
;
A
#
# COMPACT_ATOMS: atom_id res chain seq x y z
N MET A 1 5.30 23.49 -58.40
CA MET A 1 6.09 23.69 -57.17
C MET A 1 5.25 23.16 -56.01
N LEU A 2 5.47 21.90 -55.61
CA LEU A 2 4.69 21.19 -54.59
C LEU A 2 5.67 20.76 -53.49
N GLU A 3 5.49 21.28 -52.28
CA GLU A 3 6.34 20.92 -51.13
C GLU A 3 6.09 19.48 -50.65
N PRO A 4 7.13 18.74 -50.23
CA PRO A 4 6.97 17.42 -49.64
C PRO A 4 6.53 17.51 -48.18
N LYS A 5 5.36 16.95 -47.87
CA LYS A 5 4.86 16.76 -46.49
C LYS A 5 5.77 15.78 -45.74
N PHE A 6 6.59 16.29 -44.83
CA PHE A 6 7.36 15.49 -43.88
C PHE A 6 6.40 14.86 -42.85
N ARG A 7 6.10 13.56 -42.98
CA ARG A 7 5.47 12.79 -41.90
C ARG A 7 6.49 12.59 -40.79
N ARG A 8 6.33 13.31 -39.67
CA ARG A 8 7.06 13.01 -38.42
C ARG A 8 6.70 11.58 -37.99
N ARG A 9 7.67 10.67 -37.98
CA ARG A 9 7.51 9.38 -37.30
C ARG A 9 7.32 9.66 -35.80
N PRO A 10 6.43 8.92 -35.10
CA PRO A 10 6.31 9.06 -33.66
C PRO A 10 7.67 8.77 -33.01
N VAL A 11 8.11 9.69 -32.16
CA VAL A 11 9.32 9.51 -31.35
C VAL A 11 9.03 8.36 -30.39
N ALA A 12 9.76 7.25 -30.52
CA ALA A 12 9.68 6.18 -29.54
C ALA A 12 10.07 6.73 -28.18
N ALA A 13 9.24 6.48 -27.16
CA ALA A 13 9.52 6.89 -25.79
C ALA A 13 10.90 6.33 -25.36
N PRO A 14 11.72 7.06 -24.57
CA PRO A 14 13.04 6.59 -24.16
C PRO A 14 12.95 5.24 -23.42
N LEU A 15 13.96 4.36 -23.57
CA LEU A 15 14.01 3.02 -22.95
C LEU A 15 13.72 3.04 -21.42
N GLN A 16 14.11 4.12 -20.74
CA GLN A 16 13.88 4.35 -19.31
C GLN A 16 12.39 4.46 -18.93
N TRP A 17 11.53 4.95 -19.83
CA TRP A 17 10.08 5.02 -19.64
C TRP A 17 9.36 3.73 -20.08
N GLN A 18 10.07 2.82 -20.76
CA GLN A 18 9.50 1.55 -21.21
C GLN A 18 9.52 0.50 -20.10
N LEU A 19 10.56 0.50 -19.25
CA LEU A 19 10.75 -0.51 -18.20
C LEU A 19 9.55 -0.64 -17.23
N PRO A 20 8.98 0.44 -16.67
CA PRO A 20 7.89 0.31 -15.69
C PRO A 20 6.61 -0.27 -16.31
N VAL A 21 6.24 0.21 -17.51
CA VAL A 21 5.06 -0.28 -18.25
C VAL A 21 5.25 -1.75 -18.67
N GLN A 22 6.46 -2.15 -19.02
CA GLN A 22 6.74 -3.55 -19.38
C GLN A 22 6.66 -4.48 -18.17
N ILE A 23 7.16 -4.07 -17.00
CA ILE A 23 7.06 -4.86 -15.77
C ILE A 23 5.61 -4.97 -15.32
N LEU A 24 4.86 -3.86 -15.33
CA LEU A 24 3.44 -3.84 -15.04
C LEU A 24 2.66 -4.84 -15.91
N ARG A 25 2.86 -4.77 -17.23
CA ARG A 25 2.24 -5.69 -18.20
C ARG A 25 2.66 -7.14 -18.00
N ALA A 26 3.93 -7.37 -17.68
CA ALA A 26 4.43 -8.71 -17.39
C ALA A 26 3.74 -9.31 -16.16
N ILE A 27 3.54 -8.52 -15.10
CA ILE A 27 2.79 -8.94 -13.91
C ILE A 27 1.34 -9.26 -14.26
N ASP A 28 0.67 -8.37 -15.00
CA ASP A 28 -0.72 -8.60 -15.40
C ASP A 28 -0.88 -9.87 -16.25
N GLN A 29 0.06 -10.13 -17.15
CA GLN A 29 0.10 -11.34 -17.96
C GLN A 29 0.33 -12.59 -17.11
N LEU A 30 1.30 -12.56 -16.19
CA LEU A 30 1.60 -13.68 -15.28
C LEU A 30 0.43 -14.02 -14.37
N CYS A 31 -0.35 -13.04 -13.94
CA CYS A 31 -1.55 -13.27 -13.13
C CYS A 31 -2.74 -13.79 -13.96
N PHE A 32 -2.79 -13.53 -15.27
CA PHE A 32 -3.88 -13.95 -16.16
C PHE A 32 -3.63 -15.28 -16.87
N GLU A 33 -2.38 -15.74 -16.89
CA GLU A 33 -1.97 -16.98 -17.54
C GLU A 33 -2.68 -18.20 -16.96
N GLN A 34 -3.45 -18.92 -17.79
CA GLN A 34 -4.28 -20.04 -17.32
C GLN A 34 -3.51 -21.34 -17.08
N GLU A 35 -2.40 -21.55 -17.81
CA GLU A 35 -1.59 -22.76 -17.69
C GLU A 35 -0.85 -22.81 -16.35
N GLN A 36 -0.35 -21.67 -15.89
CA GLN A 36 0.32 -21.54 -14.61
C GLN A 36 -0.29 -20.42 -13.79
N ARG A 37 -1.34 -20.76 -13.05
CA ARG A 37 -2.10 -19.82 -12.23
C ARG A 37 -1.25 -19.30 -11.07
N ARG A 38 -1.02 -17.99 -11.02
CA ARG A 38 -0.18 -17.33 -10.02
C ARG A 38 -0.96 -16.24 -9.30
N LEU A 39 -0.77 -16.13 -7.99
CA LEU A 39 -1.17 -14.96 -7.22
C LEU A 39 0.09 -14.13 -6.96
N ILE A 40 0.13 -12.90 -7.47
CA ILE A 40 1.20 -11.94 -7.17
C ILE A 40 0.65 -10.91 -6.18
N ILE A 41 1.39 -10.72 -5.09
CA ILE A 41 1.05 -9.77 -4.03
C ILE A 41 2.17 -8.73 -3.98
N LEU A 42 1.82 -7.45 -4.07
CA LEU A 42 2.76 -6.34 -4.19
C LEU A 42 2.51 -5.32 -3.09
N SER A 43 3.58 -4.77 -2.53
CA SER A 43 3.49 -3.61 -1.64
C SER A 43 3.14 -2.35 -2.42
N ALA A 44 2.33 -1.47 -1.84
CA ALA A 44 1.96 -0.19 -2.44
C ALA A 44 3.14 0.80 -2.57
N GLY A 45 4.25 0.55 -1.86
CA GLY A 45 5.40 1.45 -1.77
C GLY A 45 5.30 2.36 -0.55
N ASN A 46 6.44 2.94 -0.17
CA ASN A 46 6.58 3.73 1.06
C ASN A 46 6.93 5.18 0.75
N ILE A 47 6.31 6.12 1.46
CA ILE A 47 6.69 7.54 1.42
C ILE A 47 8.09 7.68 2.03
N ALA A 48 9.00 8.35 1.31
CA ALA A 48 10.41 8.47 1.68
C ALA A 48 10.69 9.75 2.48
N GLU A 49 9.79 10.71 2.40
CA GLU A 49 9.87 11.98 3.10
C GLU A 49 9.70 11.83 4.62
N ASP A 50 10.24 12.81 5.32
CA ASP A 50 9.99 13.03 6.74
C ASP A 50 8.52 13.35 6.99
N LEU A 51 7.91 12.61 7.92
CA LEU A 51 6.47 12.67 8.20
C LEU A 51 6.21 13.11 9.63
N THR A 52 5.23 13.96 9.80
CA THR A 52 4.70 14.39 11.09
C THR A 52 3.24 13.91 11.24
N PRO A 53 2.69 13.92 12.46
CA PRO A 53 1.27 13.58 12.66
C PRO A 53 0.31 14.45 11.84
N ALA A 54 0.65 15.72 11.62
CA ALA A 54 -0.24 16.67 10.97
C ALA A 54 -0.33 16.50 9.44
N ASP A 55 0.74 16.04 8.80
CA ASP A 55 0.86 15.97 7.35
C ASP A 55 0.76 14.55 6.78
N HIS A 56 0.95 13.50 7.59
CA HIS A 56 1.03 12.13 7.07
C HIS A 56 -0.16 11.73 6.19
N LEU A 57 -1.42 11.97 6.61
CA LEU A 57 -2.60 11.67 5.78
C LEU A 57 -2.64 12.46 4.48
N THR A 58 -2.17 13.72 4.50
CA THR A 58 -2.09 14.54 3.29
C THR A 58 -1.05 13.96 2.34
N ARG A 59 0.09 13.49 2.88
CA ARG A 59 1.13 12.79 2.12
C ARG A 59 0.62 11.49 1.54
N ASN A 60 -0.13 10.70 2.31
CA ASN A 60 -0.72 9.46 1.83
C ASN A 60 -1.70 9.68 0.65
N ASP A 61 -2.41 10.81 0.62
CA ASP A 61 -3.30 11.21 -0.48
C ASP A 61 -2.51 11.61 -1.75
N VAL A 62 -1.38 12.33 -1.61
CA VAL A 62 -0.65 12.88 -2.76
C VAL A 62 0.41 11.96 -3.34
N GLU A 63 0.96 11.05 -2.53
CA GLU A 63 1.99 10.11 -2.96
C GLU A 63 1.35 8.87 -3.59
N GLY A 64 1.48 8.80 -4.92
CA GLY A 64 0.97 7.72 -5.76
C GLY A 64 1.62 6.37 -5.46
N VAL A 65 0.84 5.28 -5.51
CA VAL A 65 1.37 3.90 -5.45
C VAL A 65 2.49 3.67 -6.48
N GLU A 66 3.54 2.98 -6.06
CA GLU A 66 4.75 2.78 -6.87
C GLU A 66 4.58 1.71 -7.96
N ASP A 67 5.43 1.80 -8.98
CA ASP A 67 5.59 0.71 -9.93
C ASP A 67 6.20 -0.53 -9.24
N PRO A 68 5.71 -1.76 -9.53
CA PRO A 68 4.66 -2.14 -10.48
C PRO A 68 3.31 -2.41 -9.81
N ALA A 69 3.06 -1.86 -8.62
CA ALA A 69 1.87 -2.13 -7.81
C ALA A 69 0.57 -1.50 -8.37
N GLN A 70 0.66 -0.86 -9.53
CA GLN A 70 -0.46 -0.41 -10.36
C GLN A 70 -1.17 -1.56 -11.12
N ALA A 71 -0.62 -2.79 -11.09
CA ALA A 71 -1.14 -3.94 -11.82
C ALA A 71 -2.62 -4.22 -11.51
N TRP A 72 -3.40 -4.51 -12.54
CA TRP A 72 -4.82 -4.82 -12.43
C TRP A 72 -5.06 -6.18 -11.78
N ASN A 73 -4.21 -7.14 -12.13
CA ASN A 73 -4.39 -8.54 -11.74
C ASN A 73 -3.57 -8.94 -10.51
N ALA A 74 -2.68 -8.07 -10.01
CA ALA A 74 -1.98 -8.28 -8.75
C ALA A 74 -2.82 -7.79 -7.56
N LEU A 75 -2.59 -8.39 -6.39
CA LEU A 75 -3.09 -7.90 -5.12
C LEU A 75 -2.10 -6.88 -4.54
N THR A 76 -2.47 -5.61 -4.57
CA THR A 76 -1.67 -4.51 -4.03
C THR A 76 -2.06 -4.21 -2.59
N VAL A 77 -1.07 -4.16 -1.71
CA VAL A 77 -1.24 -4.07 -0.27
C VAL A 77 -0.64 -2.78 0.26
N GLY A 78 -1.48 -1.95 0.87
CA GLY A 78 -1.05 -0.82 1.68
C GLY A 78 -0.93 -1.19 3.16
N ALA A 79 -0.59 -0.22 3.99
CA ALA A 79 -0.40 -0.43 5.41
C ALA A 79 -1.39 0.39 6.25
N TYR A 80 -1.95 -0.23 7.28
CA TYR A 80 -2.59 0.44 8.41
C TYR A 80 -1.85 0.07 9.69
N THR A 81 -2.20 0.70 10.81
CA THR A 81 -1.55 0.40 12.09
C THR A 81 -2.52 0.38 13.25
N GLU A 82 -2.45 -0.67 14.08
CA GLU A 82 -2.97 -0.75 15.45
C GLU A 82 -1.83 -0.60 16.46
N LYS A 83 -0.57 -0.58 16.01
CA LYS A 83 0.60 -0.43 16.88
C LYS A 83 0.78 1.03 17.27
N VAL A 84 0.42 1.33 18.51
CA VAL A 84 0.50 2.68 19.12
C VAL A 84 1.18 2.68 20.48
N ASP A 85 1.40 1.51 21.07
CA ASP A 85 2.00 1.38 22.38
C ASP A 85 3.52 1.48 22.28
N ILE A 86 4.09 2.43 23.01
CA ILE A 86 5.54 2.63 23.14
C ILE A 86 5.88 2.28 24.59
N ILE A 87 6.68 1.23 24.77
CA ILE A 87 7.03 0.64 26.07
C ILE A 87 8.51 0.80 26.40
N ASP A 88 9.35 0.98 25.39
CA ASP A 88 10.79 1.17 25.55
C ASP A 88 11.06 2.50 26.30
N PRO A 89 11.73 2.45 27.47
CA PRO A 89 12.08 3.65 28.24
C PRO A 89 12.93 4.66 27.48
N GLU A 90 13.68 4.27 26.45
CA GLU A 90 14.47 5.18 25.62
C GLU A 90 13.58 6.17 24.86
N PHE A 91 12.37 5.74 24.49
CA PHE A 91 11.37 6.54 23.79
C PHE A 91 10.32 7.12 24.73
N ALA A 92 10.65 7.28 26.03
CA ALA A 92 9.75 7.89 26.99
C ALA A 92 9.38 9.33 26.58
N GLY A 93 8.08 9.58 26.39
CA GLY A 93 7.55 10.88 25.94
C GLY A 93 7.33 10.96 24.43
N TYR A 94 7.73 9.95 23.66
CA TYR A 94 7.35 9.84 22.26
C TYR A 94 5.87 9.47 22.13
N ALA A 95 5.30 9.82 20.97
CA ALA A 95 3.95 9.45 20.57
C ALA A 95 3.95 8.82 19.17
N PRO A 96 2.99 7.93 18.87
CA PRO A 96 2.82 7.39 17.53
C PRO A 96 2.32 8.47 16.55
N VAL A 97 2.81 8.43 15.31
CA VAL A 97 2.42 9.38 14.25
C VAL A 97 0.98 9.16 13.81
N ALA A 98 0.60 7.91 13.55
CA ALA A 98 -0.78 7.56 13.22
C ALA A 98 -1.51 6.99 14.46
N PRO A 99 -2.77 7.37 14.71
CA PRO A 99 -3.60 6.72 15.73
C PRO A 99 -3.92 5.28 15.33
N ALA A 100 -4.27 4.46 16.32
CA ALA A 100 -4.66 3.06 16.10
C ALA A 100 -5.82 2.99 15.11
N GLY A 101 -5.82 1.99 14.23
CA GLY A 101 -6.80 1.78 13.17
C GLY A 101 -6.71 2.76 12.00
N GLU A 102 -5.78 3.72 11.97
CA GLU A 102 -5.58 4.61 10.83
C GLU A 102 -4.58 4.03 9.82
N LEU A 103 -4.51 4.65 8.64
CA LEU A 103 -3.48 4.30 7.67
C LEU A 103 -2.08 4.53 8.26
N SER A 104 -1.15 3.62 7.96
CA SER A 104 0.23 3.75 8.42
C SER A 104 0.88 4.99 7.76
N PRO A 105 1.72 5.76 8.49
CA PRO A 105 2.23 7.05 8.02
C PRO A 105 2.90 7.01 6.65
N ARG A 106 3.57 5.91 6.29
CA ARG A 106 4.30 5.77 5.02
C ARG A 106 3.50 5.10 3.91
N SER A 107 2.24 4.73 4.11
CA SER A 107 1.47 4.04 3.07
C SER A 107 1.10 4.99 1.92
N ARG A 108 1.14 4.50 0.68
CA ARG A 108 0.78 5.26 -0.53
C ARG A 108 -0.60 4.89 -1.05
N THR A 109 -1.20 5.76 -1.87
CA THR A 109 -2.53 5.51 -2.48
C THR A 109 -2.67 5.97 -3.92
N SER A 110 -3.78 5.60 -4.56
CA SER A 110 -4.16 6.04 -5.90
C SER A 110 -5.04 7.30 -5.91
N VAL A 111 -5.10 8.07 -4.83
CA VAL A 111 -6.07 9.19 -4.72
C VAL A 111 -5.84 10.26 -5.78
N VAL A 112 -4.58 10.55 -6.10
CA VAL A 112 -4.19 11.50 -7.15
C VAL A 112 -4.33 10.97 -8.58
N TRP A 113 -4.64 9.70 -8.78
CA TRP A 113 -4.70 9.13 -10.13
C TRP A 113 -5.98 9.51 -10.86
N ASP A 114 -5.88 9.57 -12.20
CA ASP A 114 -7.06 9.69 -13.06
C ASP A 114 -8.00 8.51 -12.87
N ARG A 115 -9.31 8.76 -12.96
CA ARG A 115 -10.37 7.75 -12.75
C ARG A 115 -10.32 6.54 -13.68
N GLN A 116 -9.53 6.60 -14.76
CA GLN A 116 -9.31 5.47 -15.66
C GLN A 116 -8.39 4.39 -15.05
N TRP A 117 -7.59 4.75 -14.05
CA TRP A 117 -6.68 3.83 -13.35
C TRP A 117 -7.40 3.09 -12.21
N PRO A 118 -6.93 1.89 -11.85
CA PRO A 118 -7.55 1.12 -10.79
C PRO A 118 -7.37 1.82 -9.44
N VAL A 119 -8.33 1.63 -8.54
CA VAL A 119 -8.20 2.08 -7.15
C VAL A 119 -7.20 1.19 -6.42
N LYS A 120 -6.17 1.80 -5.83
CA LYS A 120 -5.09 1.12 -5.10
C LYS A 120 -4.75 1.86 -3.79
N PRO A 121 -4.30 1.16 -2.73
CA PRO A 121 -4.16 -0.30 -2.63
C PRO A 121 -5.51 -1.03 -2.65
N ASP A 122 -5.50 -2.34 -2.96
CA ASP A 122 -6.73 -3.15 -2.94
C ASP A 122 -7.18 -3.44 -1.50
N VAL A 123 -6.20 -3.62 -0.60
CA VAL A 123 -6.37 -3.89 0.83
C VAL A 123 -5.20 -3.28 1.61
N VAL A 124 -5.40 -3.08 2.91
CA VAL A 124 -4.38 -2.68 3.88
C VAL A 124 -4.27 -3.72 4.99
N PHE A 125 -3.04 -3.97 5.43
CA PHE A 125 -2.71 -4.87 6.55
C PHE A 125 -1.86 -4.13 7.59
N GLU A 126 -1.71 -4.72 8.78
CA GLU A 126 -0.84 -4.15 9.82
C GLU A 126 0.56 -3.98 9.23
N GLY A 127 1.05 -2.74 9.23
CA GLY A 127 2.37 -2.38 8.75
C GLY A 127 3.22 -1.68 9.81
N GLY A 128 2.68 -1.45 11.01
CA GLY A 128 3.36 -0.67 12.02
C GLY A 128 3.31 0.83 11.79
N ASN A 129 4.05 1.54 12.63
CA ASN A 129 3.92 2.97 12.84
C ASN A 129 5.29 3.64 13.00
N LEU A 130 5.28 4.97 13.02
CA LEU A 130 6.43 5.80 13.36
C LEU A 130 6.19 6.45 14.72
N ALA A 131 7.25 6.71 15.48
CA ALA A 131 7.22 7.45 16.72
C ALA A 131 7.83 8.84 16.52
N HIS A 132 7.32 9.84 17.23
CA HIS A 132 7.87 11.20 17.20
C HIS A 132 7.91 11.80 18.62
N ASP A 133 8.86 12.69 18.86
CA ASP A 133 8.97 13.47 20.11
C ASP A 133 8.20 14.80 20.05
N GLY A 134 7.66 15.15 18.88
CA GLY A 134 6.94 16.40 18.61
C GLY A 134 7.81 17.55 18.10
N VAL A 135 9.12 17.33 18.01
CA VAL A 135 10.10 18.28 17.44
C VAL A 135 10.65 17.75 16.14
N LEU A 136 11.05 16.47 16.12
CA LEU A 136 11.61 15.78 14.96
C LEU A 136 10.52 15.00 14.20
N PRO A 137 10.77 14.72 12.91
CA PRO A 137 9.94 13.81 12.12
C PRO A 137 9.86 12.40 12.73
N GLY A 138 8.82 11.67 12.33
CA GLY A 138 8.58 10.32 12.79
C GLY A 138 9.68 9.34 12.38
N GLU A 139 10.17 8.55 13.33
CA GLU A 139 11.15 7.49 13.12
C GLU A 139 10.56 6.10 13.41
N PRO A 140 11.01 5.05 12.70
CA PRO A 140 10.59 3.69 12.99
C PRO A 140 11.29 3.19 14.25
N ILE A 141 10.52 2.76 15.25
CA ILE A 141 11.03 2.16 16.49
C ILE A 141 10.51 0.73 16.63
N ASP A 142 11.27 -0.15 17.28
CA ASP A 142 10.96 -1.58 17.33
C ASP A 142 9.57 -1.88 17.92
N ASP A 143 9.14 -1.12 18.94
CA ASP A 143 7.81 -1.24 19.58
C ASP A 143 6.65 -1.05 18.60
N LEU A 144 6.85 -0.20 17.59
CA LEU A 144 5.86 0.15 16.59
C LEU A 144 5.99 -0.65 15.30
N GLN A 145 6.89 -1.64 15.25
CA GLN A 145 7.18 -2.45 14.06
C GLN A 145 6.85 -3.93 14.29
N ILE A 146 6.71 -4.70 13.22
CA ILE A 146 6.33 -6.11 13.29
C ILE A 146 7.58 -6.98 13.45
N LEU A 147 7.54 -7.88 14.44
CA LEU A 147 8.61 -8.86 14.66
C LEU A 147 8.65 -9.90 13.53
N THR A 148 9.83 -10.14 12.97
CA THR A 148 10.09 -11.13 11.92
C THR A 148 11.42 -11.83 12.11
N THR A 149 11.71 -12.85 11.31
CA THR A 149 13.00 -13.54 11.29
C THR A 149 14.03 -12.77 10.49
N TYR A 150 15.26 -12.72 10.96
CA TYR A 150 16.35 -12.11 10.21
C TYR A 150 16.87 -13.05 9.13
N PHE A 151 17.35 -12.50 8.01
CA PHE A 151 17.75 -13.28 6.83
C PHE A 151 19.02 -14.13 7.03
N ARG A 152 19.81 -13.84 8.07
CA ARG A 152 21.01 -14.60 8.48
C ARG A 152 20.88 -15.05 9.93
N PRO A 153 20.23 -16.20 10.20
CA PRO A 153 19.94 -16.65 11.57
C PRO A 153 21.20 -16.82 12.43
N GLU A 154 22.35 -17.08 11.82
CA GLU A 154 23.65 -17.17 12.50
C GLU A 154 24.18 -15.84 13.08
N LEU A 155 23.70 -14.69 12.58
CA LEU A 155 24.07 -13.36 13.09
C LEU A 155 23.05 -12.82 14.09
N ARG A 156 21.77 -12.99 13.79
CA ARG A 156 20.64 -12.53 14.59
C ARG A 156 19.44 -13.43 14.28
N HIS A 157 18.66 -13.81 15.29
CA HIS A 157 17.48 -14.66 15.06
C HIS A 157 16.27 -13.85 14.56
N PHE A 158 16.01 -12.70 15.18
CA PHE A 158 14.82 -11.90 14.91
C PHE A 158 15.18 -10.45 14.61
N THR A 159 14.39 -9.80 13.78
CA THR A 159 14.46 -8.38 13.46
C THR A 159 13.05 -7.82 13.37
N THR A 160 12.92 -6.51 13.22
CA THR A 160 11.65 -5.85 12.92
C THR A 160 11.51 -5.57 11.42
N LEU A 161 10.26 -5.43 10.98
CA LEU A 161 9.84 -5.04 9.64
C LEU A 161 8.60 -4.15 9.78
N GLY A 162 8.45 -3.16 8.91
CA GLY A 162 7.24 -2.35 8.87
C GLY A 162 6.86 -1.87 7.49
N ASP A 163 6.05 -0.82 7.51
CA ASP A 163 5.44 -0.17 6.37
C ASP A 163 4.69 -1.16 5.47
N THR A 164 4.58 -0.85 4.17
CA THR A 164 3.83 -1.69 3.22
C THR A 164 4.47 -3.07 2.97
N SER A 165 5.75 -3.24 3.29
CA SER A 165 6.45 -4.53 3.23
C SER A 165 5.95 -5.51 4.29
N ALA A 166 5.77 -5.06 5.53
CA ALA A 166 5.23 -5.90 6.59
C ALA A 166 3.76 -6.25 6.34
N ALA A 167 2.98 -5.26 5.89
CA ALA A 167 1.59 -5.46 5.49
C ALA A 167 1.47 -6.51 4.37
N THR A 168 2.37 -6.45 3.37
CA THR A 168 2.41 -7.42 2.27
C THR A 168 2.78 -8.81 2.74
N ALA A 169 3.72 -8.94 3.68
CA ALA A 169 4.06 -10.23 4.28
C ALA A 169 2.85 -10.85 5.01
N HIS A 170 2.05 -10.04 5.72
CA HIS A 170 0.81 -10.49 6.33
C HIS A 170 -0.24 -10.93 5.32
N ALA A 171 -0.45 -10.16 4.26
CA ALA A 171 -1.37 -10.52 3.18
C ALA A 171 -0.94 -11.82 2.48
N ALA A 172 0.36 -12.01 2.25
CA ALA A 172 0.91 -13.22 1.66
C ALA A 172 0.73 -14.45 2.58
N ARG A 173 0.90 -14.27 3.89
CA ARG A 173 0.59 -15.32 4.87
C ARG A 173 -0.87 -15.73 4.81
N LEU A 174 -1.80 -14.76 4.82
CA LEU A 174 -3.24 -15.04 4.72
C LEU A 174 -3.59 -15.78 3.42
N ALA A 175 -3.06 -15.31 2.29
CA ALA A 175 -3.27 -15.97 1.00
C ALA A 175 -2.75 -17.41 0.99
N GLY A 176 -1.55 -17.65 1.54
CA GLY A 176 -0.98 -18.98 1.69
C GLY A 176 -1.85 -19.89 2.57
N GLN A 177 -2.39 -19.38 3.67
CA GLN A 177 -3.31 -20.13 4.54
C GLN A 177 -4.61 -20.51 3.81
N ILE A 178 -5.19 -19.60 3.02
CA ILE A 178 -6.37 -19.89 2.20
C ILE A 178 -6.06 -20.98 1.18
N LEU A 179 -4.92 -20.88 0.48
CA LEU A 179 -4.50 -21.86 -0.51
C LEU A 179 -4.26 -23.24 0.11
N VAL A 180 -3.67 -23.31 1.30
CA VAL A 180 -3.51 -24.58 2.04
C VAL A 180 -4.86 -25.15 2.46
N ALA A 181 -5.77 -24.32 2.97
CA ALA A 181 -7.09 -24.75 3.41
C ALA A 181 -8.02 -25.14 2.25
N ARG A 182 -7.80 -24.57 1.06
CA ARG A 182 -8.62 -24.76 -0.14
C ARG A 182 -7.74 -24.83 -1.42
N PRO A 183 -6.99 -25.92 -1.65
CA PRO A 183 -6.02 -26.01 -2.75
C PRO A 183 -6.61 -25.93 -4.17
N GLY A 184 -7.91 -26.19 -4.33
CA GLY A 184 -8.61 -26.12 -5.61
C GLY A 184 -9.07 -24.72 -6.01
N LEU A 185 -8.91 -23.71 -5.16
CA LEU A 185 -9.29 -22.34 -5.50
C LEU A 185 -8.33 -21.74 -6.52
N TRP A 186 -8.90 -20.96 -7.43
CA TRP A 186 -8.11 -20.16 -8.36
C TRP A 186 -7.47 -18.98 -7.62
N PRO A 187 -6.25 -18.54 -8.00
CA PRO A 187 -5.63 -17.33 -7.48
C PRO A 187 -6.55 -16.11 -7.46
N GLU A 188 -7.36 -15.93 -8.50
CA GLU A 188 -8.36 -14.87 -8.62
C GLU A 188 -9.46 -15.01 -7.58
N THR A 189 -9.85 -16.24 -7.25
CA THR A 189 -10.80 -16.50 -6.15
C THR A 189 -10.18 -16.18 -4.80
N VAL A 190 -8.91 -16.53 -4.57
CA VAL A 190 -8.21 -16.17 -3.33
C VAL A 190 -8.07 -14.66 -3.20
N ARG A 191 -7.67 -13.97 -4.27
CA ARG A 191 -7.63 -12.50 -4.32
C ARG A 191 -9.00 -11.90 -4.03
N ALA A 192 -10.04 -12.39 -4.70
CA ALA A 192 -11.42 -11.93 -4.49
C ALA A 192 -11.89 -12.16 -3.06
N LEU A 193 -11.57 -13.31 -2.45
CA LEU A 193 -11.91 -13.60 -1.05
C LEU A 193 -11.24 -12.60 -0.11
N ILE A 194 -9.94 -12.33 -0.27
CA ILE A 194 -9.22 -11.36 0.55
C ILE A 194 -9.83 -9.97 0.38
N VAL A 195 -10.00 -9.53 -0.87
CA VAL A 195 -10.54 -8.21 -1.19
C VAL A 195 -11.98 -8.05 -0.74
N HIS A 196 -12.84 -9.08 -0.83
CA HIS A 196 -14.25 -8.97 -0.45
C HIS A 196 -14.52 -9.21 1.04
N SER A 197 -13.54 -9.74 1.79
CA SER A 197 -13.70 -10.01 3.23
C SER A 197 -13.09 -8.95 4.14
N ALA A 198 -12.21 -8.09 3.63
CA ALA A 198 -11.65 -7.03 4.45
C ALA A 198 -12.72 -5.98 4.84
N ASP A 199 -12.43 -5.18 5.85
CA ASP A 199 -13.40 -4.23 6.39
C ASP A 199 -12.71 -2.95 6.87
N TRP A 200 -13.44 -1.85 6.95
CA TRP A 200 -12.86 -0.62 7.44
C TRP A 200 -12.82 -0.59 8.96
N THR A 201 -11.67 -0.17 9.50
CA THR A 201 -11.56 0.18 10.91
C THR A 201 -12.54 1.30 11.26
N PRO A 202 -12.95 1.44 12.53
CA PRO A 202 -13.79 2.55 12.96
C PRO A 202 -13.23 3.94 12.55
N GLN A 203 -11.91 4.09 12.59
CA GLN A 203 -11.16 5.30 12.26
C GLN A 203 -11.27 5.62 10.76
N MET A 204 -11.02 4.64 9.89
CA MET A 204 -11.20 4.78 8.45
C MET A 204 -12.66 5.10 8.08
N ARG A 205 -13.64 4.46 8.74
CA ARG A 205 -15.07 4.77 8.54
C ARG A 205 -15.39 6.20 8.95
N ALA A 206 -14.87 6.67 10.09
CA ALA A 206 -15.08 8.02 10.57
C ALA A 206 -14.48 9.06 9.62
N GLN A 207 -13.26 8.82 9.13
CA GLN A 207 -12.59 9.67 8.13
C GLN A 207 -13.41 9.74 6.84
N ASN A 208 -13.85 8.60 6.29
CA ASN A 208 -14.68 8.61 5.09
C ASN A 208 -16.01 9.37 5.30
N ARG A 209 -16.68 9.19 6.44
CA ARG A 209 -17.90 9.97 6.77
C ARG A 209 -17.62 11.47 6.82
N ARG A 210 -16.50 11.88 7.41
CA ARG A 210 -16.07 13.29 7.45
C ARG A 210 -15.88 13.84 6.04
N MET A 211 -15.20 13.10 5.16
CA MET A 211 -14.98 13.51 3.78
C MET A 211 -16.27 13.61 2.97
N GLN A 212 -17.20 12.66 3.12
CA GLN A 212 -18.50 12.69 2.46
C GLN A 212 -19.33 13.93 2.87
N ARG A 213 -19.29 14.31 4.16
CA ARG A 213 -19.94 15.53 4.65
C ARG A 213 -19.30 16.80 4.06
N CYS A 214 -17.98 16.86 3.97
CA CYS A 214 -17.27 18.00 3.38
C CYS A 214 -17.52 18.15 1.87
N LYS A 215 -17.71 17.06 1.13
CA LYS A 215 -18.12 17.11 -0.30
C LYS A 215 -19.51 17.70 -0.50
N GLY A 216 -20.43 17.50 0.45
CA GLY A 216 -21.75 18.12 0.41
C GLY A 216 -21.70 19.65 0.51
N ALA A 217 -20.58 20.22 0.99
CA ALA A 217 -20.39 21.65 1.17
C ALA A 217 -19.50 22.31 0.09
N ILE A 218 -18.83 21.53 -0.76
CA ILE A 218 -17.93 22.04 -1.81
C ILE A 218 -18.17 21.23 -3.09
N THR A 219 -18.82 21.86 -4.08
CA THR A 219 -18.95 21.37 -5.47
C THR A 219 -17.58 21.32 -6.14
N GLY A 220 -16.83 20.25 -5.92
CA GLY A 220 -15.54 20.03 -6.59
C GLY A 220 -14.67 18.98 -5.91
N ALA A 221 -14.67 17.78 -6.49
CA ALA A 221 -13.66 16.70 -6.37
C ALA A 221 -12.93 16.52 -5.01
N ARG A 222 -13.32 15.48 -4.25
CA ARG A 222 -12.45 14.94 -3.19
C ARG A 222 -12.72 13.48 -2.83
N THR A 223 -12.80 12.58 -3.81
CA THR A 223 -13.06 11.15 -3.55
C THR A 223 -11.75 10.39 -3.36
N SER A 224 -11.13 10.56 -2.20
CA SER A 224 -10.18 9.57 -1.68
C SER A 224 -10.98 8.37 -1.14
N LEU A 225 -10.92 7.24 -1.85
CA LEU A 225 -11.38 5.95 -1.33
C LEU A 225 -10.20 5.32 -0.57
N TRP A 226 -10.15 5.54 0.74
CA TRP A 226 -9.32 4.71 1.63
C TRP A 226 -9.98 3.34 1.74
N LEU A 227 -9.30 2.27 1.33
CA LEU A 227 -9.90 0.96 1.22
C LEU A 227 -9.17 -0.14 2.04
N TRP A 228 -9.89 -0.65 3.06
CA TRP A 228 -9.97 -2.05 3.56
C TRP A 228 -8.86 -2.58 4.47
N SER A 229 -9.09 -2.74 5.77
CA SER A 229 -8.22 -3.47 6.72
C SER A 229 -8.70 -4.92 6.90
N SER A 230 -7.79 -5.91 6.88
CA SER A 230 -8.14 -7.27 7.31
C SER A 230 -7.63 -7.52 8.73
N ARG A 231 -8.53 -8.00 9.61
CA ARG A 231 -8.19 -8.50 10.94
C ARG A 231 -7.92 -10.00 10.82
N SER A 232 -6.70 -10.42 11.15
CA SER A 232 -6.33 -11.81 11.38
C SER A 232 -5.47 -11.92 12.62
#